data_AF-A0A8J7YE70-F1
#
_entry.id   AF-A0A8J7YE70-F1
#
_cell.length_a   1.000
_cell.length_b   1.000
_cell.length_c   1.000
_cell.angle_alpha   90.00
_cell.angle_beta   90.00
_cell.angle_gamma   90.00
#
_symmetry.space_group_name_H-M   'P 1'
#
loop_
_entity.id
_entity.type
_entity.pdbx_description
1 polymer ?
#
loop_
_entity_poly.entity_id
_entity_poly.type
_entity_poly.pdbx_seq_one_letter_code
_entity_poly.pdbx_strand_id
1 'polypeptide(L)'
;MLRRDLLQTSAAIGITGIAGCIGQSNTSDFTEGFEDGLSEWDTRATIGPEVDLADFEWEVDISGAESAEGNRSLRVWNEGDYDDGVTWGAHPIAVEPGQAYQIKATGQFWSESESFNTIRHAVMRLGPEPAEVEEDFPQLGVNSTEFGETPFGGLREPLWLSDGWREYSFEWTTPELSTDTLYFAVGTAVIWEADATHYIDDLSVTIEPR
;
A
#
# COMPACT_ATOMS: atom_id res chain seq x y z
N MET A 1 24.98 -79.48 -35.11
CA MET A 1 24.47 -78.85 -36.34
C MET A 1 24.32 -77.35 -36.09
N LEU A 2 24.90 -76.52 -36.98
CA LEU A 2 24.52 -75.14 -37.39
C LEU A 2 24.40 -74.03 -36.30
N ARG A 3 25.34 -73.06 -36.28
CA ARG A 3 25.32 -71.70 -36.91
C ARG A 3 24.37 -70.72 -36.18
N ARG A 4 24.93 -69.73 -35.45
CA ARG A 4 25.15 -68.30 -35.84
C ARG A 4 23.86 -67.48 -35.93
N ASP A 5 23.77 -66.39 -35.16
CA ASP A 5 23.62 -64.99 -35.63
C ASP A 5 23.64 -64.05 -34.39
N LEU A 6 24.45 -62.98 -34.26
CA LEU A 6 24.74 -61.74 -35.02
C LEU A 6 23.80 -60.56 -34.68
N LEU A 7 24.44 -59.38 -34.53
CA LEU A 7 23.96 -57.98 -34.52
C LEU A 7 23.72 -57.35 -33.13
N GLN A 8 24.60 -56.43 -32.69
CA GLN A 8 24.57 -54.97 -32.91
C GLN A 8 23.32 -54.36 -32.25
N THR A 9 23.42 -53.37 -31.35
CA THR A 9 23.53 -51.95 -31.74
C THR A 9 23.92 -51.07 -30.55
N SER A 10 24.66 -50.02 -30.88
CA SER A 10 25.29 -48.99 -30.07
C SER A 10 24.35 -47.90 -29.54
N ALA A 11 24.84 -47.21 -28.48
CA ALA A 11 24.70 -45.81 -28.04
C ALA A 11 23.69 -44.84 -28.69
N ALA A 12 23.03 -44.03 -27.85
CA ALA A 12 23.09 -42.55 -27.95
C ALA A 12 22.56 -41.83 -26.69
N ILE A 13 23.14 -40.65 -26.48
CA ILE A 13 23.01 -39.65 -25.41
C ILE A 13 21.65 -38.93 -25.48
N GLY A 14 21.12 -38.53 -24.32
CA GLY A 14 19.95 -37.63 -24.23
C GLY A 14 20.03 -36.73 -23.01
N ILE A 15 20.39 -35.47 -23.27
CA ILE A 15 20.50 -34.33 -22.35
C ILE A 15 19.16 -34.07 -21.64
N THR A 16 19.20 -33.76 -20.34
CA THR A 16 18.11 -32.99 -19.70
C THR A 16 18.75 -31.79 -19.03
N GLY A 17 18.74 -30.68 -19.76
CA GLY A 17 19.08 -29.37 -19.22
C GLY A 17 18.03 -29.00 -18.19
N ILE A 18 18.49 -28.66 -16.99
CA ILE A 18 17.67 -28.04 -15.97
C ILE A 18 17.54 -26.57 -16.40
N ALA A 19 16.53 -26.28 -17.22
CA ALA A 19 16.15 -24.92 -17.52
C ALA A 19 15.57 -24.34 -16.22
N GLY A 20 16.34 -23.45 -15.59
CA GLY A 20 15.89 -22.69 -14.45
C GLY A 20 14.66 -21.89 -14.82
N CYS A 21 13.58 -22.12 -14.09
CA CYS A 21 12.52 -21.13 -13.98
C CYS A 21 13.18 -19.88 -13.38
N ILE A 22 13.48 -18.89 -14.21
CA ILE A 22 13.59 -17.51 -13.75
C ILE A 22 12.15 -17.15 -13.40
N GLY A 23 11.74 -17.52 -12.19
CA GLY A 23 10.61 -16.88 -11.55
C GLY A 23 11.00 -15.43 -11.44
N GLN A 24 10.30 -14.59 -12.19
CA GLN A 24 10.28 -13.16 -11.97
C GLN A 24 9.84 -13.00 -10.51
N SER A 25 10.80 -12.81 -9.62
CA SER A 25 10.52 -12.49 -8.25
C SER A 25 9.90 -11.09 -8.30
N ASN A 26 8.58 -11.03 -8.25
CA ASN A 26 7.85 -9.81 -7.90
C ASN A 26 8.13 -9.55 -6.41
N THR A 27 9.39 -9.27 -6.08
CA THR A 27 9.81 -8.84 -4.75
C THR A 27 9.52 -7.35 -4.71
N SER A 28 8.52 -6.97 -3.92
CA SER A 28 8.29 -5.59 -3.55
C SER A 28 9.52 -5.01 -2.86
N ASP A 29 9.76 -3.72 -3.09
CA ASP A 29 10.86 -2.97 -2.48
C ASP A 29 10.56 -2.61 -1.03
N PHE A 30 9.27 -2.57 -0.67
CA PHE A 30 8.78 -2.37 0.68
C PHE A 30 7.55 -3.25 0.93
N THR A 31 7.50 -3.88 2.11
CA THR A 31 6.32 -4.59 2.62
C THR A 31 6.14 -4.30 4.10
N GLU A 32 4.91 -4.09 4.55
CA GLU A 32 4.59 -3.90 5.95
C GLU A 32 3.29 -4.61 6.33
N GLY A 33 3.35 -5.38 7.41
CA GLY A 33 2.20 -6.05 8.05
C GLY A 33 2.11 -5.78 9.56
N PHE A 34 2.91 -4.84 10.07
CA PHE A 34 2.91 -4.32 11.44
C PHE A 34 3.22 -5.34 12.54
N GLU A 35 3.78 -6.50 12.19
CA GLU A 35 4.15 -7.54 13.15
C GLU A 35 5.19 -7.05 14.17
N ASP A 36 6.09 -6.16 13.74
CA ASP A 36 7.17 -5.61 14.56
C ASP A 36 6.82 -4.28 15.26
N GLY A 37 5.56 -3.82 15.18
CA GLY A 37 5.12 -2.58 15.79
C GLY A 37 5.14 -1.38 14.83
N LEU A 38 5.09 -0.15 15.38
CA LEU A 38 5.17 1.07 14.57
C LEU A 38 6.59 1.46 14.16
N SER A 39 7.65 0.99 14.83
CA SER A 39 9.05 1.20 14.40
C SER A 39 9.37 2.60 13.81
N GLU A 40 9.52 2.69 12.47
CA GLU A 40 9.88 3.89 11.69
C GLU A 40 8.66 4.68 11.18
N TRP A 41 7.45 4.22 11.49
CA TRP A 41 6.20 4.90 11.18
C TRP A 41 6.03 6.13 12.07
N ASP A 42 5.82 7.26 11.43
CA ASP A 42 5.42 8.50 12.09
C ASP A 42 3.92 8.72 11.94
N THR A 43 3.22 8.92 13.05
CA THR A 43 1.76 9.02 13.08
C THR A 43 1.33 10.48 13.18
N ARG A 44 0.32 10.85 12.38
CA ARG A 44 -0.15 12.23 12.25
C ARG A 44 -1.66 12.27 12.08
N ALA A 45 -2.22 13.44 12.40
CA ALA A 45 -3.55 13.82 11.99
C ALA A 45 -3.60 15.31 11.68
N THR A 46 -4.63 15.69 10.93
CA THR A 46 -4.99 17.07 10.64
C THR A 46 -6.50 17.20 10.67
N ILE A 47 -6.97 18.41 10.95
CA ILE A 47 -8.37 18.81 10.93
C ILE A 47 -8.45 20.20 10.29
N GLY A 48 -9.56 20.52 9.63
CA GLY A 48 -9.77 21.80 8.96
C GLY A 48 -9.58 23.02 9.88
N PRO A 49 -9.40 24.22 9.30
CA PRO A 49 -9.06 25.43 10.04
C PRO A 49 -10.13 25.88 11.04
N GLU A 50 -11.33 25.31 10.99
CA GLU A 50 -12.44 25.56 11.89
C GLU A 50 -12.22 24.98 13.30
N VAL A 51 -11.32 24.00 13.45
CA VAL A 51 -11.09 23.25 14.69
C VAL A 51 -9.60 23.19 14.98
N ASP A 52 -9.22 23.37 16.25
CA ASP A 52 -7.83 23.16 16.67
C ASP A 52 -7.56 21.66 16.78
N LEU A 53 -6.43 21.17 16.26
CA LEU A 53 -6.04 19.74 16.36
C LEU A 53 -6.02 19.22 17.81
N ALA A 54 -5.84 20.10 18.80
CA ALA A 54 -5.88 19.74 20.22
C ALA A 54 -7.28 19.38 20.73
N ASP A 55 -8.32 19.81 20.03
CA ASP A 55 -9.74 19.51 20.29
C ASP A 55 -10.27 18.41 19.35
N PHE A 56 -9.39 17.79 18.55
CA PHE A 56 -9.70 16.66 17.67
C PHE A 56 -9.12 15.36 18.26
N GLU A 57 -9.98 14.40 18.58
CA GLU A 57 -9.57 13.09 19.10
C GLU A 57 -9.21 12.12 17.96
N TRP A 58 -8.00 11.59 18.01
CA TRP A 58 -7.47 10.64 17.03
C TRP A 58 -6.42 9.72 17.64
N GLU A 59 -6.22 8.56 17.02
CA GLU A 59 -5.22 7.59 17.41
C GLU A 59 -4.77 6.72 16.23
N VAL A 60 -3.46 6.46 16.19
CA VAL A 60 -2.86 5.43 15.32
C VAL A 60 -2.01 4.53 16.20
N ASP A 61 -2.31 3.24 16.22
CA ASP A 61 -1.62 2.25 17.05
C ASP A 61 -1.64 0.87 16.39
N ILE A 62 -0.89 -0.09 16.93
CA ILE A 62 -0.96 -1.49 16.47
C ILE A 62 -2.04 -2.25 17.24
N SER A 63 -2.80 -3.07 16.53
CA SER A 63 -3.84 -3.92 17.11
C SER A 63 -3.71 -5.35 16.64
N GLY A 64 -4.15 -6.29 17.48
CA GLY A 64 -4.37 -7.69 17.10
C GLY A 64 -5.86 -8.06 17.03
N ALA A 65 -6.74 -7.07 16.95
CA ALA A 65 -8.19 -7.28 16.85
C ALA A 65 -8.60 -7.81 15.47
N GLU A 66 -8.04 -7.23 14.42
CA GLU A 66 -8.20 -7.62 13.02
C GLU A 66 -6.81 -7.68 12.38
N SER A 67 -6.58 -8.65 11.50
CA SER A 67 -5.38 -8.70 10.64
C SER A 67 -5.72 -9.37 9.30
N ALA A 68 -5.15 -8.88 8.21
CA ALA A 68 -5.27 -9.48 6.88
C ALA A 68 -4.23 -10.60 6.73
N GLU A 69 -3.01 -10.33 7.18
CA GLU A 69 -1.91 -11.28 7.33
C GLU A 69 -1.40 -11.28 8.77
N GLY A 70 -0.61 -12.29 9.15
CA GLY A 70 -0.01 -12.32 10.49
C GLY A 70 -1.04 -12.28 11.64
N ASN A 71 -0.74 -11.52 12.69
CA ASN A 71 -1.57 -11.36 13.89
C ASN A 71 -1.76 -9.89 14.30
N ARG A 72 -1.24 -8.94 13.52
CA ARG A 72 -1.27 -7.51 13.83
C ARG A 72 -1.65 -6.72 12.60
N SER A 73 -2.15 -5.51 12.83
CA SER A 73 -2.43 -4.51 11.81
C SER A 73 -2.34 -3.12 12.41
N LEU A 74 -2.29 -2.11 11.55
CA LEU A 74 -2.40 -0.71 11.94
C LEU A 74 -3.86 -0.39 12.24
N ARG A 75 -4.16 -0.02 13.49
CA ARG A 75 -5.44 0.56 13.89
C ARG A 75 -5.40 2.06 13.69
N VAL A 76 -6.36 2.59 12.93
CA VAL A 76 -6.59 4.02 12.77
C VAL A 76 -7.97 4.35 13.32
N TRP A 77 -8.03 5.27 14.26
CA TRP A 77 -9.26 5.80 14.81
C TRP A 77 -9.21 7.32 14.83
N ASN A 78 -10.33 7.95 14.51
CA ASN A 78 -10.51 9.39 14.67
C ASN A 78 -11.99 9.72 14.77
N GLU A 79 -12.32 10.70 15.60
CA GLU A 79 -13.70 11.11 15.81
C GLU A 79 -14.33 11.66 14.53
N GLY A 80 -15.66 11.59 14.45
CA GLY A 80 -16.43 12.04 13.29
C GLY A 80 -17.06 13.41 13.44
N ASP A 81 -17.08 13.98 14.63
CA ASP A 81 -17.95 15.10 15.04
C ASP A 81 -17.85 16.39 14.18
N TYR A 82 -16.81 16.51 13.35
CA TYR A 82 -16.54 17.72 12.56
C TYR A 82 -16.74 17.54 11.05
N ASP A 83 -17.22 16.36 10.59
CA ASP A 83 -17.33 16.01 9.16
C ASP A 83 -16.01 16.11 8.38
N ASP A 84 -14.88 16.18 9.10
CA ASP A 84 -13.58 16.51 8.53
C ASP A 84 -12.43 15.85 9.29
N GLY A 85 -11.25 15.84 8.68
CA GLY A 85 -10.01 15.39 9.27
C GLY A 85 -9.46 14.12 8.66
N VAL A 86 -8.13 14.02 8.70
CA VAL A 86 -7.36 12.88 8.18
C VAL A 86 -6.43 12.41 9.27
N THR A 87 -6.34 11.09 9.46
CA THR A 87 -5.43 10.44 10.41
C THR A 87 -4.67 9.35 9.68
N TRP A 88 -3.33 9.33 9.80
CA TRP A 88 -2.47 8.44 9.01
C TRP A 88 -1.17 8.08 9.72
N GLY A 89 -0.57 6.98 9.28
CA GLY A 89 0.84 6.68 9.48
C GLY A 89 1.64 7.01 8.22
N ALA A 90 2.89 7.45 8.39
CA ALA A 90 3.82 7.72 7.30
C ALA A 90 5.15 6.98 7.50
N HIS A 91 5.67 6.37 6.45
CA HIS A 91 6.93 5.64 6.45
C HIS A 91 7.87 6.13 5.31
N PRO A 92 9.16 6.37 5.58
CA PRO A 92 10.12 6.70 4.53
C PRO A 92 10.52 5.46 3.71
N ILE A 93 10.64 5.60 2.39
CA ILE A 93 11.10 4.55 1.46
C ILE A 93 12.27 5.10 0.67
N ALA A 94 13.41 4.40 0.71
CA ALA A 94 14.61 4.83 0.00
C ALA A 94 14.47 4.65 -1.52
N VAL A 95 14.98 5.61 -2.29
CA VAL A 95 15.07 5.60 -3.76
C VAL A 95 16.41 6.19 -4.22
N GLU A 96 16.78 5.97 -5.48
CA GLU A 96 17.98 6.58 -6.04
C GLU A 96 17.66 7.95 -6.66
N PRO A 97 18.39 9.02 -6.29
CA PRO A 97 18.18 10.32 -6.90
C PRO A 97 18.64 10.35 -8.36
N GLY A 98 18.01 11.22 -9.17
CA GLY A 98 18.26 11.37 -10.59
C GLY A 98 17.61 10.28 -11.46
N GLN A 99 16.58 9.60 -10.95
CA GLN A 99 15.84 8.57 -11.67
C GLN A 99 14.34 8.88 -11.71
N ALA A 100 13.68 8.42 -12.77
CA ALA A 100 12.22 8.38 -12.86
C ALA A 100 11.74 6.93 -12.70
N TYR A 101 10.56 6.74 -12.15
CA TYR A 101 10.02 5.44 -11.78
C TYR A 101 8.58 5.24 -12.26
N GLN A 102 8.21 3.97 -12.44
CA GLN A 102 6.84 3.51 -12.33
C GLN A 102 6.71 2.83 -10.96
N ILE A 103 5.79 3.34 -10.13
CA ILE A 103 5.57 2.82 -8.78
C ILE A 103 4.16 2.29 -8.66
N LYS A 104 4.00 1.13 -8.04
CA LYS A 104 2.72 0.59 -7.61
C LYS A 104 2.70 0.46 -6.10
N ALA A 105 1.65 0.98 -5.46
CA ALA A 105 1.42 0.80 -4.03
C ALA A 105 0.08 0.10 -3.80
N THR A 106 0.04 -0.81 -2.84
CA THR A 106 -1.16 -1.55 -2.41
C THR A 106 -1.28 -1.54 -0.89
N GLY A 107 -2.50 -1.72 -0.40
CA GLY A 107 -2.77 -1.95 1.01
C GLY A 107 -4.18 -2.50 1.20
N GLN A 108 -4.36 -3.32 2.23
CA GLN A 108 -5.67 -3.82 2.62
C GLN A 108 -6.27 -2.96 3.72
N PHE A 109 -7.54 -2.60 3.56
CA PHE A 109 -8.31 -1.85 4.54
C PHE A 109 -9.52 -2.67 4.97
N TRP A 110 -9.73 -2.77 6.27
CA TRP A 110 -10.87 -3.47 6.86
C TRP A 110 -12.04 -2.52 7.13
N SER A 111 -13.25 -2.97 6.89
CA SER A 111 -14.50 -2.32 7.31
C SER A 111 -15.37 -3.29 8.11
N GLU A 112 -15.98 -2.82 9.20
CA GLU A 112 -16.84 -3.67 10.07
C GLU A 112 -18.07 -4.23 9.37
N SER A 113 -18.55 -3.52 8.35
CA SER A 113 -19.66 -3.96 7.53
C SER A 113 -19.61 -3.33 6.15
N GLU A 114 -20.42 -3.81 5.23
CA GLU A 114 -20.77 -3.04 4.03
C GLU A 114 -21.78 -1.94 4.40
N SER A 115 -21.66 -0.77 3.80
CA SER A 115 -22.58 0.36 4.01
C SER A 115 -22.84 1.10 2.71
N PHE A 116 -24.09 1.50 2.50
CA PHE A 116 -24.43 2.40 1.40
C PHE A 116 -23.96 3.85 1.67
N ASN A 117 -23.81 4.23 2.93
CA ASN A 117 -23.30 5.52 3.32
C ASN A 117 -21.78 5.43 3.49
N THR A 118 -21.04 6.21 2.72
CA THR A 118 -19.60 6.38 2.88
C THR A 118 -19.31 7.32 4.04
N ILE A 119 -18.76 6.81 5.14
CA ILE A 119 -18.50 7.60 6.37
C ILE A 119 -17.03 8.07 6.44
N ARG A 120 -16.13 7.32 5.80
CA ARG A 120 -14.69 7.58 5.68
C ARG A 120 -14.20 7.17 4.29
N HIS A 121 -13.09 7.75 3.89
CA HIS A 121 -12.30 7.28 2.76
C HIS A 121 -10.99 6.66 3.23
N ALA A 122 -10.53 5.63 2.53
CA ALA A 122 -9.14 5.17 2.57
C ALA A 122 -8.30 6.24 1.87
N VAL A 123 -7.19 6.63 2.50
CA VAL A 123 -6.20 7.49 1.88
C VAL A 123 -4.86 6.77 1.79
N MET A 124 -4.23 6.86 0.64
CA MET A 124 -2.84 6.48 0.46
C MET A 124 -2.14 7.55 -0.37
N ARG A 125 -0.89 7.85 -0.06
CA ARG A 125 -0.08 8.83 -0.78
C ARG A 125 1.38 8.42 -0.77
N LEU A 126 2.07 8.60 -1.88
CA LEU A 126 3.51 8.46 -1.99
C LEU A 126 4.09 9.66 -2.74
N GLY A 127 5.07 10.33 -2.16
CA GLY A 127 5.69 11.51 -2.78
C GLY A 127 7.03 11.90 -2.15
N PRO A 128 7.75 12.86 -2.77
CA PRO A 128 9.07 13.29 -2.31
C PRO A 128 9.01 14.12 -1.01
N GLU A 129 7.87 14.77 -0.75
CA GLU A 129 7.63 15.53 0.48
C GLU A 129 6.65 14.75 1.37
N PRO A 130 6.83 14.74 2.71
CA PRO A 130 5.85 14.14 3.62
C PRO A 130 4.50 14.85 3.53
N ALA A 131 3.42 14.12 3.83
CA ALA A 131 2.11 14.76 4.02
C ALA A 131 2.07 15.43 5.39
N GLU A 132 1.61 16.68 5.43
CA GLU A 132 1.46 17.48 6.64
C GLU A 132 0.00 17.93 6.85
N VAL A 133 -0.75 18.13 5.76
CA VAL A 133 -2.15 18.59 5.78
C VAL A 133 -3.03 17.73 4.88
N GLU A 134 -4.35 17.91 4.96
CA GLU A 134 -5.31 17.12 4.18
C GLU A 134 -5.14 17.31 2.67
N GLU A 135 -4.83 18.54 2.24
CA GLU A 135 -4.67 18.90 0.84
C GLU A 135 -3.46 18.23 0.17
N ASP A 136 -2.55 17.64 0.96
CA ASP A 136 -1.45 16.84 0.42
C ASP A 136 -1.95 15.50 -0.13
N PHE A 137 -3.12 15.03 0.31
CA PHE A 137 -3.75 13.81 -0.20
C PHE A 137 -4.57 14.08 -1.47
N PRO A 138 -4.79 13.04 -2.30
CA PRO A 138 -5.70 13.16 -3.43
C PRO A 138 -7.09 13.64 -3.02
N GLN A 139 -7.73 14.38 -3.92
CA GLN A 139 -9.12 14.81 -3.76
C GLN A 139 -10.08 13.61 -3.72
N LEU A 140 -11.29 13.81 -3.21
CA LEU A 140 -12.30 12.77 -3.09
C LEU A 140 -12.54 12.01 -4.42
N GLY A 141 -12.41 10.68 -4.39
CA GLY A 141 -12.62 9.81 -5.53
C GLY A 141 -11.48 9.83 -6.56
N VAL A 142 -10.35 10.46 -6.24
CA VAL A 142 -9.17 10.50 -7.11
C VAL A 142 -8.23 9.34 -6.81
N ASN A 143 -7.74 8.70 -7.87
CA ASN A 143 -6.69 7.68 -7.86
C ASN A 143 -5.69 8.02 -8.99
N SER A 144 -4.39 7.99 -8.68
CA SER A 144 -3.35 8.40 -9.64
C SER A 144 -3.09 7.40 -10.77
N THR A 145 -3.64 6.19 -10.72
CA THR A 145 -3.37 5.11 -11.69
C THR A 145 -3.58 5.53 -13.15
N GLU A 146 -4.62 6.32 -13.41
CA GLU A 146 -4.98 6.77 -14.76
C GLU A 146 -4.33 8.11 -15.13
N PHE A 147 -3.47 8.65 -14.26
CA PHE A 147 -2.75 9.88 -14.52
C PHE A 147 -1.41 9.59 -15.18
N GLY A 148 -0.94 10.57 -15.95
CA GLY A 148 0.42 10.53 -16.47
C GLY A 148 1.44 10.86 -15.38
N GLU A 149 2.46 11.62 -15.74
CA GLU A 149 3.45 12.09 -14.78
C GLU A 149 2.85 13.12 -13.80
N THR A 150 2.93 12.84 -12.50
CA THR A 150 2.42 13.71 -11.42
C THR A 150 3.47 13.92 -10.33
N PRO A 151 3.41 15.02 -9.55
CA PRO A 151 4.38 15.26 -8.47
C PRO A 151 4.35 14.24 -7.32
N PHE A 152 3.22 13.56 -7.13
CA PHE A 152 3.01 12.49 -6.17
C PHE A 152 1.95 11.51 -6.69
N GLY A 153 1.95 10.30 -6.14
CA GLY A 153 0.95 9.26 -6.38
C GLY A 153 0.04 9.08 -5.17
N GLY A 154 -1.16 8.54 -5.37
CA GLY A 154 -2.06 8.25 -4.26
C GLY A 154 -3.48 7.90 -4.68
N LEU A 155 -4.29 7.60 -3.66
CA LEU A 155 -5.73 7.49 -3.79
C LEU A 155 -6.47 8.10 -2.59
N ARG A 156 -7.72 8.49 -2.81
CA ARG A 156 -8.72 8.80 -1.77
C ARG A 156 -10.07 8.19 -2.15
N GLU A 157 -10.31 6.97 -1.69
CA GLU A 157 -11.45 6.15 -2.13
C GLU A 157 -12.40 5.76 -0.99
N PRO A 158 -13.70 5.56 -1.25
CA PRO A 158 -14.66 5.14 -0.23
C PRO A 158 -14.28 3.85 0.50
N LEU A 159 -14.47 3.83 1.82
CA LEU A 159 -14.49 2.61 2.65
C LEU A 159 -15.91 2.02 2.74
N TRP A 160 -16.10 0.90 3.45
CA TRP A 160 -17.37 0.13 3.58
C TRP A 160 -18.00 -0.32 2.25
N LEU A 161 -17.20 -0.42 1.18
CA LEU A 161 -17.65 -1.01 -0.09
C LEU A 161 -17.88 -2.53 -0.01
N SER A 162 -17.36 -3.15 1.05
CA SER A 162 -17.55 -4.56 1.40
C SER A 162 -17.29 -4.74 2.89
N ASP A 163 -17.90 -5.75 3.49
CA ASP A 163 -17.56 -6.23 4.81
C ASP A 163 -16.16 -6.89 4.82
N GLY A 164 -15.38 -6.65 5.86
CA GLY A 164 -14.03 -7.18 6.05
C GLY A 164 -12.96 -6.47 5.23
N TRP A 165 -11.93 -7.21 4.85
CA TRP A 165 -10.75 -6.70 4.16
C TRP A 165 -10.98 -6.45 2.67
N ARG A 166 -10.47 -5.33 2.18
CA ARG A 166 -10.47 -4.96 0.77
C ARG A 166 -9.13 -4.36 0.39
N GLU A 167 -8.58 -4.80 -0.73
CA GLU A 167 -7.39 -4.20 -1.33
C GLU A 167 -7.72 -2.84 -2.00
N TYR A 168 -6.88 -1.87 -1.73
CA TYR A 168 -6.80 -0.58 -2.41
C TYR A 168 -5.42 -0.46 -3.06
N SER A 169 -5.37 0.15 -4.25
CA SER A 169 -4.11 0.29 -4.97
C SER A 169 -4.09 1.52 -5.86
N PHE A 170 -2.89 2.08 -6.06
CA PHE A 170 -2.65 3.08 -7.08
C PHE A 170 -1.33 2.82 -7.80
N GLU A 171 -1.26 3.27 -9.05
CA GLU A 171 0.00 3.43 -9.77
C GLU A 171 0.40 4.90 -9.86
N TRP A 172 1.71 5.15 -9.92
CA TRP A 172 2.29 6.47 -10.04
C TRP A 172 3.47 6.46 -10.98
N THR A 173 3.34 7.22 -12.07
CA THR A 173 4.45 7.60 -12.93
C THR A 173 5.13 8.84 -12.36
N THR A 174 6.38 8.70 -11.91
CA THR A 174 7.12 9.82 -11.32
C THR A 174 7.82 10.66 -12.41
N PRO A 175 8.01 11.98 -12.17
CA PRO A 175 9.08 12.72 -12.83
C PRO A 175 10.45 12.18 -12.39
N GLU A 176 11.53 12.69 -12.98
CA GLU A 176 12.87 12.49 -12.42
C GLU A 176 12.91 13.05 -10.98
N LEU A 177 13.16 12.17 -10.02
CA LEU A 177 13.22 12.52 -8.60
C LEU A 177 14.62 13.02 -8.26
N SER A 178 14.71 14.13 -7.53
CA SER A 178 16.00 14.65 -7.02
C SER A 178 16.27 14.29 -5.56
N THR A 179 15.37 13.52 -4.95
CA THR A 179 15.42 13.03 -3.57
C THR A 179 15.92 11.59 -3.52
N ASP A 180 16.45 11.18 -2.37
CA ASP A 180 16.78 9.78 -2.04
C ASP A 180 15.69 9.08 -1.21
N THR A 181 14.61 9.80 -0.89
CA THR A 181 13.56 9.32 0.01
C THR A 181 12.18 9.72 -0.53
N LEU A 182 11.26 8.77 -0.53
CA LEU A 182 9.82 8.96 -0.70
C LEU A 182 9.10 8.73 0.63
N TYR A 183 7.97 9.38 0.84
CA TYR A 183 7.16 9.24 2.06
C TYR A 183 5.83 8.57 1.71
N PHE A 184 5.64 7.34 2.20
CA PHE A 184 4.43 6.58 2.03
C PHE A 184 3.49 6.81 3.21
N ALA A 185 2.36 7.48 2.96
CA ALA A 185 1.33 7.73 3.96
C ALA A 185 0.09 6.87 3.67
N VAL A 186 -0.45 6.22 4.71
CA VAL A 186 -1.71 5.45 4.65
C VAL A 186 -2.58 5.74 5.87
N GLY A 187 -3.89 5.87 5.67
CA GLY A 187 -4.79 6.26 6.75
C GLY A 187 -6.23 6.40 6.32
N THR A 188 -7.02 7.13 7.11
CA THR A 188 -8.43 7.38 6.85
C THR A 188 -8.78 8.86 6.92
N ALA A 189 -9.74 9.27 6.11
CA ALA A 189 -10.30 10.63 6.11
C ALA A 189 -11.80 10.62 6.43
N VAL A 190 -12.26 11.52 7.31
CA VAL A 190 -13.68 11.77 7.64
C VAL A 190 -14.42 12.31 6.43
N ILE A 191 -15.66 11.85 6.28
CA ILE A 191 -16.64 12.38 5.32
C ILE A 191 -17.95 12.73 6.01
N TRP A 192 -18.33 11.99 7.07
CA TRP A 192 -19.56 12.20 7.82
C TRP A 192 -19.37 12.00 9.33
N GLU A 193 -20.21 12.68 10.12
CA GLU A 193 -20.40 12.62 11.58
C GLU A 193 -20.70 11.20 12.09
N ALA A 194 -19.66 10.37 12.16
CA ALA A 194 -19.67 9.13 12.92
C ALA A 194 -18.25 8.68 13.23
N ASP A 195 -17.99 8.31 14.48
CA ASP A 195 -16.72 7.72 14.89
C ASP A 195 -16.54 6.36 14.24
N ALA A 196 -15.33 6.06 13.80
CA ALA A 196 -15.02 4.77 13.21
C ALA A 196 -13.57 4.36 13.48
N THR A 197 -13.38 3.07 13.70
CA THR A 197 -12.05 2.43 13.72
C THR A 197 -11.87 1.65 12.44
N HIS A 198 -10.71 1.80 11.79
CA HIS A 198 -10.31 0.97 10.66
C HIS A 198 -9.00 0.26 10.98
N TYR A 199 -8.78 -0.83 10.25
CA TYR A 199 -7.53 -1.56 10.26
C TYR A 199 -6.91 -1.54 8.88
N ILE A 200 -5.61 -1.34 8.82
CA ILE A 200 -4.81 -1.29 7.59
C ILE A 200 -3.69 -2.33 7.72
N ASP A 201 -3.50 -3.14 6.69
CA ASP A 201 -2.53 -4.24 6.71
C ASP A 201 -2.06 -4.59 5.28
N ASP A 202 -1.06 -5.47 5.17
CA ASP A 202 -0.53 -6.02 3.91
C ASP A 202 -0.18 -4.91 2.90
N LEU A 203 0.61 -3.96 3.38
CA LEU A 203 1.10 -2.85 2.57
C LEU A 203 2.26 -3.32 1.70
N SER A 204 2.27 -2.89 0.45
CA SER A 204 3.35 -3.21 -0.46
C SER A 204 3.62 -2.06 -1.42
N VAL A 205 4.90 -1.79 -1.70
CA VAL A 205 5.32 -0.84 -2.73
C VAL A 205 6.35 -1.51 -3.64
N THR A 206 6.11 -1.44 -4.94
CA THR A 206 7.05 -1.89 -6.00
C THR A 206 7.50 -0.67 -6.79
N ILE A 207 8.81 -0.52 -6.97
CA ILE A 207 9.46 0.63 -7.59
C ILE A 207 10.30 0.15 -8.79
N GLU A 208 9.87 0.50 -9.99
CA GLU A 208 10.55 0.11 -11.24
C GLU A 208 11.18 1.34 -11.92
N PRO A 209 12.52 1.39 -12.09
CA PRO A 209 13.16 2.46 -12.85
C PRO A 209 12.67 2.50 -14.30
N ARG A 210 12.57 3.70 -14.87
CA ARG A 210 12.00 3.94 -16.21
C ARG A 210 12.96 4.59 -17.19
#